data_AF-T0Y7S8-F1
#
_entry.id   AF-T0Y7S8-F1
#
_cell.length_a   1.000
_cell.length_b   1.000
_cell.length_c   1.000
_cell.angle_alpha   90.00
_cell.angle_beta   90.00
_cell.angle_gamma   90.00
#
_symmetry.space_group_name_H-M   'P 1'
#
loop_
_entity.id
_entity.type
_entity.pdbx_description
1 polymer ?
#
loop_
_entity_poly.entity_id
_entity_poly.type
_entity_poly.pdbx_seq_one_letter_code
_entity_poly.pdbx_strand_id
1 'polypeptide(L)'
;MIQRLLEYPDILNTHVRSRARPNRLEGVGISEAPRGTLIHHYKIDENGLIRWANLIIATGHNNLAMNRGVRQVAERFVDGNKLREGMLNRVEAVIRCFDPCLSCSTHALGQMPIRIELCKSDGEVCDVLQRN
;
A
#
# COMPACT_ATOMS: atom_id res chain seq x y z
N MET A 1 12.08 -26.79 -30.42
CA MET A 1 11.64 -25.43 -30.02
C MET A 1 12.81 -24.46 -29.97
N ILE A 2 13.89 -24.75 -29.23
CA ILE A 2 15.08 -23.89 -29.15
C ILE A 2 15.79 -23.72 -30.50
N GLN A 3 15.98 -24.81 -31.27
CA GLN A 3 16.62 -24.74 -32.59
C GLN A 3 15.97 -23.74 -33.55
N ARG A 4 14.63 -23.68 -33.57
CA ARG A 4 13.85 -22.76 -34.40
C ARG A 4 14.02 -21.29 -34.00
N LEU A 5 14.32 -21.01 -32.73
CA LEU A 5 14.63 -19.65 -32.27
C LEU A 5 16.06 -19.25 -32.67
N LEU A 6 17.01 -20.18 -32.63
CA LEU A 6 18.40 -19.94 -33.04
C LEU A 6 18.55 -19.69 -34.55
N GLU A 7 17.64 -20.23 -35.36
CA GLU A 7 17.59 -20.03 -36.81
C GLU A 7 16.85 -18.74 -37.21
N TYR A 8 16.36 -17.95 -36.25
CA TYR A 8 15.63 -16.72 -36.55
C TYR A 8 16.59 -15.62 -37.03
N PRO A 9 16.38 -15.04 -38.22
CA PRO A 9 17.35 -14.13 -38.85
C PRO A 9 17.63 -12.86 -38.03
N ASP A 10 16.68 -12.46 -37.19
CA ASP A 10 16.78 -11.27 -36.35
C ASP A 10 17.31 -11.54 -34.94
N ILE A 11 17.70 -12.77 -34.59
CA ILE A 11 18.13 -13.10 -33.21
C ILE A 11 19.39 -12.33 -32.76
N LEU A 12 20.24 -11.94 -33.72
CA LEU A 12 21.42 -11.10 -33.49
C LEU A 12 21.22 -9.63 -33.90
N ASN A 13 19.98 -9.24 -34.21
CA ASN A 13 19.71 -7.89 -34.69
C ASN A 13 20.05 -6.87 -33.60
N THR A 14 20.81 -5.84 -33.96
CA THR A 14 21.22 -4.78 -33.03
C THR A 14 20.09 -3.76 -32.79
N HIS A 15 19.06 -3.77 -33.64
CA HIS A 15 17.87 -2.94 -33.53
C HIS A 15 16.75 -3.60 -32.71
N VAL A 16 17.10 -4.27 -31.61
CA VAL A 16 16.14 -4.89 -30.67
C VAL A 16 15.55 -3.90 -29.67
N ARG A 17 16.04 -2.65 -29.63
CA ARG A 17 15.56 -1.60 -28.71
C ARG A 17 15.18 -0.34 -29.48
N SER A 18 13.94 0.09 -29.32
CA SER A 18 13.53 1.44 -29.69
C SER A 18 14.27 2.45 -28.81
N ARG A 19 14.93 3.44 -29.42
CA ARG A 19 15.57 4.55 -28.71
C ARG A 19 14.53 5.63 -28.46
N ALA A 20 13.81 5.54 -27.35
CA ALA A 20 12.95 6.62 -26.88
C ALA A 20 13.82 7.71 -26.20
N ARG A 21 13.70 8.96 -26.65
CA ARG A 21 14.23 10.13 -25.94
C ARG A 21 13.11 10.79 -25.13
N PRO A 22 13.42 11.47 -24.01
CA PRO A 22 12.42 12.24 -23.27
C PRO A 22 11.72 13.25 -24.18
N ASN A 23 10.40 13.15 -24.30
CA ASN A 23 9.56 14.13 -25.01
C ASN A 23 8.99 15.22 -24.08
N ARG A 24 8.93 14.90 -22.78
CA ARG A 24 8.50 15.72 -21.66
C ARG A 24 9.31 15.33 -20.43
N LEU A 25 9.60 16.30 -19.56
CA LEU A 25 10.36 16.08 -18.33
C LEU A 25 9.47 15.70 -17.13
N GLU A 26 8.15 15.70 -17.30
CA GLU A 26 7.17 15.40 -16.27
C GLU A 26 6.06 14.55 -16.86
N GLY A 27 5.62 13.54 -16.11
CA GLY A 27 4.56 12.63 -16.51
C GLY A 27 3.74 12.17 -15.31
N VAL A 28 2.42 12.14 -15.49
CA VAL A 28 1.46 11.63 -14.51
C VAL A 28 0.71 10.47 -15.15
N GLY A 29 0.80 9.31 -14.53
CA GLY A 29 0.02 8.12 -14.86
C GLY A 29 -1.03 7.88 -13.77
N ILE A 30 -2.29 7.72 -14.19
CA ILE A 30 -3.39 7.40 -13.30
C ILE A 30 -4.01 6.10 -13.79
N SER A 31 -4.20 5.14 -12.88
CA SER A 31 -4.86 3.87 -13.18
C SER A 31 -5.71 3.45 -12.00
N GLU A 32 -6.80 2.73 -12.25
CA GLU A 32 -7.53 2.05 -11.20
C GLU A 32 -6.82 0.74 -10.84
N ALA A 33 -6.38 0.64 -9.59
CA ALA A 33 -5.90 -0.62 -9.02
C ALA A 33 -7.08 -1.34 -8.34
N PRO A 34 -6.97 -2.64 -8.02
CA PRO A 34 -8.04 -3.38 -7.35
C PRO A 34 -8.52 -2.79 -6.01
N ARG A 35 -7.73 -1.88 -5.42
CA ARG A 35 -7.94 -1.29 -4.08
C ARG A 35 -8.23 0.21 -4.14
N GLY A 36 -8.45 0.76 -5.34
CA GLY A 36 -8.72 2.18 -5.60
C GLY A 36 -7.72 2.85 -6.55
N THR A 37 -7.85 4.17 -6.69
CA THR A 37 -7.06 4.96 -7.65
C THR A 37 -5.57 5.00 -7.28
N LEU A 38 -4.73 4.70 -8.26
CA LEU A 38 -3.28 4.73 -8.18
C LEU A 38 -2.73 5.86 -9.05
N ILE A 39 -1.91 6.73 -8.45
CA ILE A 39 -1.31 7.87 -9.14
C ILE A 39 0.21 7.77 -9.06
N HIS A 40 0.85 7.73 -10.22
CA HIS A 40 2.29 7.73 -10.39
C HIS A 40 2.70 9.04 -11.06
N HIS A 41 3.46 9.87 -10.36
CA HIS A 41 3.93 11.16 -10.87
C HIS A 41 5.44 11.17 -10.85
N TYR A 42 6.05 11.27 -12.03
CA TYR A 42 7.51 11.25 -12.19
C TYR A 42 7.99 12.54 -12.85
N LYS A 43 9.18 12.97 -12.44
CA LYS A 43 9.97 13.98 -13.14
C LYS A 43 11.33 13.40 -13.50
N ILE A 44 11.76 13.63 -14.73
CA ILE A 44 13.02 13.12 -15.30
C ILE A 44 13.90 14.28 -15.76
N ASP A 45 15.20 14.03 -15.92
CA ASP A 45 16.11 14.95 -16.61
C ASP A 45 16.15 14.71 -18.13
N GLU A 46 16.93 15.51 -18.85
CA GLU A 46 17.09 15.43 -20.31
C GLU A 46 17.65 14.09 -20.80
N ASN A 47 18.31 13.33 -19.92
CA ASN A 47 18.83 12.00 -20.21
C ASN A 47 17.82 10.90 -19.86
N GLY A 48 16.64 11.25 -19.35
CA GLY A 48 15.59 10.32 -18.96
C GLY A 48 15.76 9.72 -17.57
N LEU A 49 16.67 10.26 -16.74
CA LEU A 49 16.85 9.78 -15.37
C LEU A 49 15.83 10.41 -14.44
N ILE A 50 15.19 9.59 -13.60
CA ILE A 50 14.21 10.06 -12.62
C ILE A 50 14.90 10.95 -11.58
N ARG A 51 14.46 12.21 -11.49
CA ARG A 51 14.90 13.19 -10.50
C ARG A 51 13.95 13.28 -9.32
N TRP A 52 12.69 12.92 -9.53
CA TRP A 52 11.66 12.99 -8.50
C TRP A 52 10.51 12.06 -8.82
N ALA A 53 9.89 11.52 -7.77
CA ALA A 53 8.72 10.67 -7.87
C ALA A 53 7.75 10.97 -6.71
N ASN A 54 6.46 10.97 -7.02
CA ASN A 54 5.38 10.97 -6.06
C ASN A 54 4.40 9.84 -6.42
N LEU A 55 4.10 9.02 -5.42
CA LEU A 55 3.31 7.80 -5.54
C LEU A 55 2.14 7.93 -4.57
N ILE A 56 0.95 8.24 -5.09
CA ILE A 56 -0.27 8.25 -4.28
C ILE A 56 -0.95 6.91 -4.50
N ILE A 57 -0.81 6.05 -3.51
CA ILE A 57 -1.25 4.66 -3.55
C ILE A 57 -2.70 4.55 -3.12
N ALA A 58 -3.44 3.64 -3.77
CA ALA A 58 -4.85 3.38 -3.55
C ALA A 58 -5.26 3.30 -2.06
N THR A 59 -4.56 2.48 -1.26
CA THR A 59 -4.83 2.31 0.17
C THR A 59 -4.71 3.62 0.98
N GLY A 60 -3.84 4.54 0.53
CA GLY A 60 -3.66 5.83 1.20
C GLY A 60 -4.94 6.67 1.23
N HIS A 61 -5.75 6.61 0.18
CA HIS A 61 -7.05 7.29 0.12
C HIS A 61 -8.03 6.77 1.18
N ASN A 62 -7.94 5.48 1.52
CA ASN A 62 -8.85 4.82 2.47
C ASN A 62 -8.40 4.93 3.93
N ASN A 63 -7.26 5.55 4.22
CA ASN A 63 -6.72 5.60 5.59
C ASN A 63 -7.67 6.30 6.58
N LEU A 64 -8.33 7.37 6.16
CA LEU A 64 -9.31 8.05 7.01
C LEU A 64 -10.55 7.17 7.29
N ALA A 65 -11.02 6.45 6.27
CA ALA A 65 -12.16 5.53 6.41
C ALA A 65 -11.81 4.35 7.34
N MET A 66 -10.60 3.79 7.21
CA MET A 66 -10.09 2.74 8.08
C MET A 66 -10.04 3.19 9.55
N ASN A 67 -9.45 4.36 9.82
CA ASN A 67 -9.38 4.90 11.19
C ASN A 67 -10.75 5.12 11.81
N ARG A 68 -11.71 5.65 11.03
CA ARG A 68 -13.10 5.80 11.50
C ARG A 68 -13.77 4.45 11.74
N GLY A 69 -13.56 3.47 10.86
CA GLY A 69 -14.10 2.12 11.00
C GLY A 69 -13.59 1.43 12.26
N VAL A 70 -12.29 1.50 12.54
CA VAL A 70 -11.68 0.98 13.77
C VAL A 70 -12.34 1.59 15.00
N ARG A 71 -12.50 2.91 15.03
CA ARG A 71 -13.14 3.62 16.15
C ARG A 71 -14.58 3.15 16.39
N GLN A 72 -15.39 3.06 15.33
CA GLN A 72 -16.79 2.63 15.45
C GLN A 72 -16.92 1.19 15.96
N VAL A 73 -16.02 0.31 15.54
CA VAL A 73 -16.01 -1.09 15.97
C VAL A 73 -15.54 -1.20 17.40
N ALA A 74 -14.54 -0.41 17.79
CA ALA A 74 -14.08 -0.32 19.17
C ALA A 74 -15.22 0.14 20.09
N GLU A 75 -15.88 1.26 19.75
CA GLU A 75 -17.00 1.80 20.53
C GLU A 75 -18.17 0.80 20.68
N ARG A 76 -18.38 -0.07 19.69
CA ARG A 76 -19.53 -1.00 19.68
C ARG A 76 -19.25 -2.38 20.28
N PHE A 77 -18.00 -2.86 20.21
CA PHE A 77 -17.66 -4.25 20.53
C PHE A 77 -16.57 -4.40 21.57
N VAL A 78 -15.83 -3.35 21.91
CA VAL A 78 -14.80 -3.41 22.95
C VAL A 78 -15.42 -3.00 24.29
N ASP A 79 -15.35 -3.89 25.27
CA ASP A 79 -15.69 -3.57 26.65
C ASP A 79 -14.51 -2.84 27.29
N GLY A 80 -14.74 -1.60 27.74
CA GLY A 80 -13.73 -0.74 28.35
C GLY A 80 -13.21 -1.23 29.71
N ASN A 81 -13.73 -2.35 30.25
CA ASN A 81 -13.23 -2.93 31.50
C ASN A 81 -12.27 -4.10 31.28
N LYS A 82 -12.32 -4.79 30.14
CA LYS A 82 -11.45 -5.95 29.88
C LYS A 82 -11.34 -6.25 28.39
N LEU A 83 -10.13 -6.14 27.83
CA LEU A 83 -9.85 -6.54 26.46
C LEU A 83 -9.93 -8.07 26.32
N ARG A 84 -10.61 -8.54 25.27
CA ARG A 84 -10.71 -9.96 24.91
C ARG A 84 -10.28 -10.17 23.46
N GLU A 85 -9.61 -11.28 23.16
CA GLU A 85 -9.15 -11.62 21.81
C GLU A 85 -10.26 -11.57 20.75
N GLY A 86 -11.48 -12.02 21.11
CA GLY A 86 -12.63 -11.96 20.20
C GLY A 86 -13.04 -10.53 19.79
N MET A 87 -12.72 -9.52 20.61
CA MET A 87 -12.98 -8.10 20.29
C MET A 87 -11.92 -7.58 19.32
N LEU A 88 -10.65 -7.98 19.50
CA LEU A 88 -9.55 -7.66 18.60
C LEU A 88 -9.78 -8.21 17.20
N ASN A 89 -10.23 -9.46 17.09
CA ASN A 89 -10.51 -10.05 15.79
C ASN A 89 -11.60 -9.27 15.02
N ARG A 90 -12.54 -8.61 15.71
CA ARG A 90 -13.54 -7.75 15.05
C ARG A 90 -12.94 -6.44 14.56
N VAL A 91 -12.04 -5.82 15.33
CA VAL A 91 -11.30 -4.62 14.90
C VAL A 91 -10.42 -4.94 13.70
N GLU A 92 -9.70 -6.07 13.74
CA GLU A 92 -8.91 -6.57 12.62
C GLU A 92 -9.77 -6.89 11.39
N ALA A 93 -10.95 -7.49 11.58
CA ALA A 93 -11.85 -7.82 10.47
C ALA A 93 -12.24 -6.59 9.65
N VAL A 94 -12.47 -5.44 10.32
CA VAL A 94 -12.78 -4.19 9.61
C VAL A 94 -11.60 -3.69 8.81
N ILE A 95 -10.39 -3.76 9.34
CA ILE A 95 -9.18 -3.43 8.56
C ILE A 95 -9.04 -4.38 7.36
N ARG A 96 -9.28 -5.68 7.52
CA ARG A 96 -9.23 -6.66 6.42
C ARG A 96 -10.26 -6.39 5.32
N CYS A 97 -11.43 -5.83 5.64
CA CYS A 97 -12.44 -5.46 4.64
C CYS A 97 -11.95 -4.41 3.64
N PHE A 98 -10.97 -3.59 4.02
CA PHE A 98 -10.35 -2.62 3.11
C PHE A 98 -9.19 -3.19 2.29
N ASP A 99 -8.82 -4.47 2.51
CA ASP A 99 -7.67 -5.14 1.91
C ASP A 99 -6.43 -4.22 1.80
N PRO A 100 -5.94 -3.67 2.93
CA PRO A 100 -4.89 -2.68 2.91
C PRO A 100 -3.61 -3.33 2.41
N CYS A 101 -3.18 -2.97 1.20
CA CYS A 101 -1.86 -3.34 0.74
C CYS A 101 -0.82 -2.49 1.47
N LEU A 102 -0.44 -2.89 2.69
CA LEU A 102 0.54 -2.22 3.53
C LEU A 102 1.92 -2.16 2.86
N SER A 103 2.30 -3.22 2.14
CA SER A 103 3.51 -3.25 1.32
C SER A 103 3.48 -2.21 0.19
N CYS A 104 2.30 -1.96 -0.39
CA CYS A 104 2.13 -0.94 -1.42
C CYS A 104 2.11 0.47 -0.82
N SER A 105 1.49 0.68 0.34
CA SER A 105 1.19 2.01 0.88
C SER A 105 2.31 2.65 1.69
N THR A 106 3.13 1.86 2.38
CA THR A 106 4.22 2.38 3.22
C THR A 106 5.59 1.84 2.83
N HIS A 107 5.68 1.04 1.77
CA HIS A 107 6.86 0.23 1.44
C HIS A 107 7.33 -0.65 2.61
N ALA A 108 6.46 -0.91 3.60
CA ALA A 108 6.78 -1.69 4.80
C ALA A 108 6.52 -3.18 4.56
N LEU A 109 7.50 -4.01 4.90
CA LEU A 109 7.51 -5.46 4.70
C LEU A 109 6.46 -6.17 5.57
N GLY A 110 5.28 -6.41 5.01
CA GLY A 110 4.43 -7.60 5.26
C GLY A 110 3.86 -7.85 6.66
N GLN A 111 4.25 -7.10 7.69
CA GLN A 111 3.71 -7.21 9.04
C GLN A 111 2.66 -6.14 9.28
N MET A 112 1.56 -6.52 9.92
CA MET A 112 0.53 -5.59 10.40
C MET A 112 0.58 -5.59 11.92
N PRO A 113 1.62 -4.99 12.54
CA PRO A 113 1.72 -4.92 13.97
C PRO A 113 0.57 -4.07 14.50
N ILE A 114 -0.26 -4.65 15.36
CA ILE A 114 -1.38 -3.94 15.99
C ILE A 114 -1.08 -3.84 17.48
N ARG A 115 -1.06 -2.60 17.98
CA ARG A 115 -0.98 -2.28 19.39
C ARG A 115 -2.27 -1.57 19.78
N ILE A 116 -3.01 -2.17 20.71
CA ILE A 116 -4.22 -1.59 21.28
C ILE A 116 -3.94 -1.23 22.73
N GLU A 117 -4.23 0.01 23.09
CA GLU A 117 -4.14 0.51 24.46
C GLU A 117 -5.53 0.87 24.94
N LEU A 118 -5.89 0.35 26.11
CA LEU A 118 -7.07 0.78 26.85
C LEU A 118 -6.64 1.86 27.84
N CYS A 119 -7.11 3.08 27.64
CA CYS A 119 -6.79 4.20 28.52
C CYS A 119 -8.03 4.64 29.31
N LYS A 120 -7.84 4.99 30.58
CA LYS A 120 -8.83 5.70 31.39
C LYS A 120 -8.98 7.15 30.90
N SER A 121 -10.04 7.80 31.38
CA SER A 121 -10.34 9.21 31.08
C SER A 121 -9.24 10.20 31.50
N ASP A 122 -8.35 9.81 32.42
CA ASP A 122 -7.17 10.56 32.86
C ASP A 122 -5.91 10.29 32.01
N GLY A 123 -6.00 9.40 31.02
CA GLY A 123 -4.88 8.97 30.19
C GLY A 123 -4.07 7.79 30.75
N GLU A 124 -4.42 7.26 31.92
CA GLU A 124 -3.75 6.08 32.50
C GLU A 124 -4.06 4.83 31.68
N VAL A 125 -3.02 4.13 31.22
CA VAL A 125 -3.15 2.90 30.44
C VAL A 125 -3.51 1.74 31.37
N CYS A 126 -4.72 1.20 31.22
CA CYS A 126 -5.25 0.10 32.02
C CYS A 126 -4.86 -1.27 31.47
N ASP A 127 -4.75 -1.38 30.15
CA ASP A 127 -4.44 -2.64 29.49
C ASP A 127 -3.77 -2.37 28.13
N VAL A 128 -2.82 -3.21 27.75
CA VAL A 128 -2.11 -3.12 26.47
C VAL A 128 -2.06 -4.50 25.85
N LEU A 129 -2.48 -4.59 24.60
CA LEU A 129 -2.39 -5.82 23.84
C LEU A 129 -1.71 -5.55 22.50
N GLN A 130 -0.63 -6.28 22.27
CA GLN A 130 0.22 -6.13 21.09
C GLN A 130 0.32 -7.45 20.34
N ARG A 131 0.14 -7.39 19.02
CA ARG A 131 0.35 -8.50 18.10
C ARG A 131 1.41 -8.08 17.08
N ASN A 132 2.53 -8.82 17.06
CA ASN A 132 3.64 -8.63 16.13
C ASN A 132 3.35 -9.28 14.77
#